data_AF-A0A081S575-F1
#
_entry.id   AF-A0A081S575-F1
#
_cell.length_a   1.000
_cell.length_b   1.000
_cell.length_c   1.000
_cell.angle_alpha   90.00
_cell.angle_beta   90.00
_cell.angle_gamma   90.00
#
_symmetry.space_group_name_H-M   'P 1'
#
loop_
_entity.id
_entity.type
_entity.pdbx_description
1 polymer ?
#
loop_
_entity_poly.entity_id
_entity_poly.type
_entity_poly.pdbx_seq_one_letter_code
_entity_poly.pdbx_strand_id
1 'polypeptide(L)'
;TKYLKKSIKKNKIIVPGSGKYFIQPIFINDVTKLIFHSVVDKKFNNKIIDLVGPEIISFEKYIQLFLQKRKTKLCYMDIEKAYRLAITDSKFDYGVDDLNILVGNFVGDYKKLKNLSKMDFQSVKELLKTGALF
;
A
#
# COMPACT_ATOMS: atom_id res chain seq x y z
N THR A 1 6.52 -4.70 -0.79
CA THR A 1 6.10 -6.03 -1.32
C THR A 1 6.71 -7.24 -0.59
N LYS A 2 7.72 -7.08 0.30
CA LYS A 2 8.40 -8.18 1.01
C LYS A 2 7.45 -9.17 1.71
N TYR A 3 6.46 -8.66 2.47
CA TYR A 3 5.48 -9.49 3.17
C TYR A 3 4.63 -10.33 2.20
N LEU A 4 4.07 -9.73 1.17
CA LEU A 4 3.26 -10.45 0.19
C LEU A 4 4.07 -11.50 -0.58
N LYS A 5 5.33 -11.20 -0.92
CA LYS A 5 6.25 -12.19 -1.50
C LYS A 5 6.49 -13.37 -0.53
N LYS A 6 6.61 -13.14 0.78
CA LYS A 6 6.72 -14.20 1.81
C LYS A 6 5.43 -15.02 1.93
N SER A 7 4.27 -14.38 1.93
CA SER A 7 2.96 -15.04 2.05
C SER A 7 2.62 -15.89 0.82
N ILE A 8 3.02 -15.49 -0.39
CA ILE A 8 2.92 -16.33 -1.59
C ILE A 8 3.73 -17.63 -1.41
N LYS A 9 4.94 -17.58 -0.84
CA LYS A 9 5.73 -18.80 -0.57
C LYS A 9 5.03 -19.75 0.40
N LYS A 10 4.25 -19.21 1.35
CA LYS A 10 3.41 -19.99 2.28
C LYS A 10 2.06 -20.43 1.68
N ASN A 11 1.80 -20.07 0.43
CA ASN A 11 0.53 -20.26 -0.30
C ASN A 11 -0.74 -19.76 0.42
N LYS A 12 -0.59 -18.80 1.33
CA LYS A 12 -1.67 -18.25 2.14
C LYS A 12 -1.40 -16.77 2.45
N ILE A 13 -2.39 -15.92 2.20
CA ILE A 13 -2.39 -14.52 2.64
C ILE A 13 -3.51 -14.34 3.66
N ILE A 14 -3.16 -13.78 4.82
CA ILE A 14 -4.13 -13.40 5.85
C ILE A 14 -4.64 -12.00 5.50
N VAL A 15 -5.97 -11.82 5.50
CA VAL A 15 -6.61 -10.51 5.35
C VAL A 15 -7.25 -10.16 6.70
N PRO A 16 -6.70 -9.20 7.45
CA PRO A 16 -7.31 -8.73 8.69
C PRO A 16 -8.66 -8.07 8.43
N GLY A 17 -9.68 -8.41 9.21
CA GLY A 17 -11.04 -7.93 9.02
C GLY A 17 -11.62 -8.26 7.64
N SER A 18 -12.34 -7.30 7.05
CA SER A 18 -13.02 -7.48 5.76
C SER A 18 -12.11 -7.28 4.55
N GLY A 19 -10.95 -6.64 4.70
CA GLY A 19 -10.11 -6.20 3.58
C GLY A 19 -10.70 -5.09 2.71
N LYS A 20 -11.88 -4.56 3.05
CA LYS A 20 -12.58 -3.51 2.29
C LYS A 20 -12.07 -2.10 2.58
N TYR A 21 -11.17 -1.95 3.55
CA TYR A 21 -10.51 -0.69 3.83
C TYR A 21 -9.64 -0.24 2.66
N PHE A 22 -9.52 1.07 2.51
CA PHE A 22 -8.86 1.75 1.41
C PHE A 22 -7.39 1.99 1.70
N ILE A 23 -6.59 1.83 0.66
CA ILE A 23 -5.20 2.24 0.60
C ILE A 23 -4.97 3.07 -0.67
N GLN A 24 -3.95 3.93 -0.65
CA GLN A 24 -3.58 4.77 -1.78
C GLN A 24 -2.10 4.57 -2.15
N PRO A 25 -1.76 3.44 -2.78
CA PRO A 25 -0.37 3.06 -3.01
C PRO A 25 0.31 4.00 -4.01
N ILE A 26 1.56 4.37 -3.72
CA ILE A 26 2.43 5.15 -4.60
C ILE A 26 3.61 4.29 -5.08
N PHE A 27 4.07 4.49 -6.31
CA PHE A 27 5.23 3.80 -6.83
C PHE A 27 6.53 4.42 -6.31
N ILE A 28 7.49 3.58 -5.92
CA ILE A 28 8.72 4.04 -5.24
C ILE A 28 9.54 5.01 -6.10
N ASN A 29 9.61 4.81 -7.43
CA ASN A 29 10.37 5.71 -8.28
C ASN A 29 9.73 7.12 -8.38
N ASP A 30 8.41 7.20 -8.22
CA ASP A 30 7.73 8.50 -8.21
C ASP A 30 8.00 9.22 -6.89
N VAL A 31 8.05 8.48 -5.78
CA VAL A 31 8.49 9.00 -4.48
C VAL A 31 9.92 9.56 -4.57
N THR A 32 10.87 8.80 -5.13
CA THR A 32 12.26 9.25 -5.20
C THR A 32 12.42 10.49 -6.06
N LYS A 33 11.72 10.56 -7.21
CA LYS A 33 11.73 11.75 -8.08
C LYS A 33 11.14 12.95 -7.38
N LEU A 34 10.04 12.77 -6.66
CA LEU A 34 9.35 13.85 -5.95
C LEU A 34 10.18 14.39 -4.78
N ILE A 35 10.83 13.51 -4.01
CA ILE A 35 11.75 13.93 -2.94
C ILE A 35 12.89 14.77 -3.54
N PHE A 36 13.51 14.30 -4.63
CA PHE A 36 14.56 15.06 -5.30
C PHE A 36 14.06 16.43 -5.79
N HIS A 37 12.90 16.48 -6.45
CA HIS A 37 12.28 17.75 -6.87
C HIS A 37 11.98 18.67 -5.69
N SER A 38 11.57 18.13 -4.54
CA SER A 38 11.22 18.92 -3.35
C SER A 38 12.42 19.64 -2.72
N VAL A 39 13.62 19.08 -2.87
CA VAL A 39 14.87 19.69 -2.39
C VAL A 39 15.34 20.82 -3.31
N VAL A 40 15.11 20.69 -4.62
CA VAL A 40 15.65 21.61 -5.63
C VAL A 40 14.68 22.76 -5.94
N ASP A 41 13.38 22.48 -6.01
CA ASP A 41 12.39 23.44 -6.49
C ASP A 41 11.71 24.17 -5.32
N LYS A 42 11.89 25.51 -5.27
CA LYS A 42 11.36 26.38 -4.22
C LYS A 42 9.84 26.31 -4.07
N LYS A 43 9.09 25.83 -5.07
CA LYS A 43 7.62 25.66 -4.95
C LYS A 43 7.23 24.72 -3.81
N PHE A 44 8.15 23.86 -3.37
CA PHE A 44 7.93 22.93 -2.26
C PHE A 44 8.28 23.51 -0.88
N ASN A 45 8.89 24.70 -0.81
CA ASN A 45 9.33 25.30 0.45
C ASN A 45 8.16 25.51 1.42
N ASN A 46 8.38 25.13 2.69
CA ASN A 46 7.44 25.29 3.79
C ASN A 46 6.06 24.65 3.50
N LYS A 47 6.04 23.51 2.81
CA LYS A 47 4.81 22.74 2.53
C LYS A 47 4.87 21.36 3.16
N ILE A 48 3.75 20.94 3.74
CA ILE A 48 3.48 19.55 4.11
C ILE A 48 2.69 18.93 2.96
N ILE A 49 3.14 17.77 2.50
CA ILE A 49 2.63 17.11 1.30
C ILE A 49 2.48 15.62 1.57
N ASP A 50 1.28 15.11 1.28
CA ASP A 50 1.03 13.67 1.35
C ASP A 50 1.60 12.98 0.11
N LEU A 51 2.47 11.99 0.33
CA LEU A 51 3.08 11.21 -0.75
C LEU A 51 2.16 10.05 -1.15
N VAL A 52 1.12 10.39 -1.92
CA VAL A 52 0.07 9.45 -2.30
C VAL A 52 0.02 9.19 -3.80
N GLY A 53 -0.38 7.99 -4.18
CA GLY A 53 -0.54 7.62 -5.58
C GLY A 53 -1.86 8.08 -6.20
N PRO A 54 -2.02 7.88 -7.53
CA PRO A 54 -3.19 8.32 -8.27
C PRO A 54 -4.49 7.58 -7.91
N GLU A 55 -4.38 6.40 -7.32
CA GLU A 55 -5.49 5.45 -7.20
C GLU A 55 -5.78 5.12 -5.75
N ILE A 56 -7.05 5.22 -5.37
CA ILE A 56 -7.57 4.67 -4.11
C ILE A 56 -8.14 3.29 -4.42
N ILE A 57 -7.72 2.28 -3.67
CA ILE A 57 -8.09 0.89 -3.91
C ILE A 57 -8.31 0.17 -2.59
N SER A 58 -9.27 -0.77 -2.53
CA SER A 58 -9.40 -1.61 -1.34
C SER A 58 -8.19 -2.55 -1.20
N PHE A 59 -7.81 -2.87 0.03
CA PHE A 59 -6.72 -3.79 0.28
C PHE A 59 -6.97 -5.17 -0.34
N GLU A 60 -8.19 -5.69 -0.22
CA GLU A 60 -8.59 -6.93 -0.88
C GLU A 60 -8.33 -6.88 -2.40
N LYS A 61 -8.73 -5.79 -3.06
CA LYS A 61 -8.52 -5.65 -4.51
C LYS A 61 -7.05 -5.51 -4.86
N TYR A 62 -6.28 -4.78 -4.05
CA TYR A 62 -4.83 -4.69 -4.19
C TYR A 62 -4.16 -6.07 -4.13
N ILE A 63 -4.54 -6.90 -3.15
CA ILE A 63 -4.02 -8.26 -3.02
C ILE A 63 -4.42 -9.13 -4.21
N GLN A 64 -5.67 -9.05 -4.68
CA GLN A 64 -6.11 -9.78 -5.88
C GLN A 64 -5.28 -9.42 -7.12
N LEU A 65 -5.00 -8.12 -7.32
CA LEU A 65 -4.15 -7.66 -8.42
C LEU A 65 -2.71 -8.15 -8.25
N PHE A 66 -2.20 -8.13 -7.03
CA PHE A 66 -0.86 -8.63 -6.72
C PHE A 66 -0.72 -10.13 -6.97
N LEU A 67 -1.73 -10.93 -6.63
CA LEU A 67 -1.74 -12.37 -6.85
C LEU A 67 -1.89 -12.75 -8.32
N GLN A 68 -2.52 -11.91 -9.14
CA GLN A 68 -2.83 -12.20 -10.54
C GLN A 68 -3.49 -13.60 -10.69
N LYS A 69 -2.88 -14.52 -11.44
CA LYS A 69 -3.36 -15.90 -11.67
C LYS A 69 -2.79 -16.94 -10.68
N ARG A 70 -2.08 -16.52 -9.62
CA ARG A 70 -1.46 -17.45 -8.65
C ARG A 70 -2.52 -18.07 -7.75
N LYS A 71 -2.40 -19.38 -7.50
CA LYS A 71 -3.32 -20.17 -6.65
C LYS A 71 -3.04 -19.99 -5.15
N THR A 72 -2.95 -18.75 -4.67
CA THR A 72 -2.74 -18.44 -3.25
C THR A 72 -4.07 -18.21 -2.55
N LYS A 73 -4.29 -18.89 -1.42
CA LYS A 73 -5.54 -18.81 -0.67
C LYS A 73 -5.61 -17.49 0.11
N LEU A 74 -6.71 -16.75 -0.05
CA LEU A 74 -7.07 -15.63 0.83
C LEU A 74 -7.78 -16.18 2.07
N CYS A 75 -7.31 -15.79 3.26
CA CYS A 75 -7.89 -16.21 4.53
C CYS A 75 -8.21 -14.98 5.36
N TYR A 76 -9.49 -14.69 5.51
CA TYR A 76 -9.97 -13.60 6.35
C TYR A 76 -9.80 -13.99 7.82
N MET A 77 -9.42 -13.01 8.64
CA MET A 77 -9.26 -13.15 10.07
C MET A 77 -10.01 -12.03 10.75
N ASP A 78 -10.71 -12.34 11.84
CA ASP A 78 -11.29 -11.31 12.69
C ASP A 78 -10.24 -10.26 13.12
N ILE A 79 -10.63 -8.99 13.11
CA ILE A 79 -9.68 -7.89 13.33
C ILE A 79 -9.17 -7.85 14.77
N GLU A 80 -10.01 -8.12 15.76
CA GLU A 80 -9.61 -8.20 17.17
C GLU A 80 -8.59 -9.33 17.36
N LYS A 81 -8.86 -10.49 16.75
CA LYS A 81 -7.91 -11.60 16.73
C LYS A 81 -6.58 -11.22 16.08
N ALA A 82 -6.60 -10.45 14.99
CA ALA A 82 -5.38 -9.99 14.32
C ALA A 82 -4.56 -9.07 15.24
N TYR A 83 -5.18 -8.11 15.93
CA TYR A 83 -4.51 -7.26 16.92
C TYR A 83 -3.94 -8.04 18.09
N ARG A 84 -4.70 -8.99 18.64
CA ARG A 84 -4.23 -9.85 19.72
C ARG A 84 -2.98 -10.64 19.30
N LEU A 85 -2.97 -11.21 18.09
CA LEU A 85 -1.82 -11.93 17.57
C LEU A 85 -0.63 -10.99 17.30
N ALA A 86 -0.87 -9.78 16.79
CA ALA A 86 0.20 -8.80 16.57
C ALA A 86 0.91 -8.39 17.87
N ILE A 87 0.21 -8.43 19.01
CA ILE A 87 0.79 -8.14 20.34
C ILE A 87 1.50 -9.37 20.93
N THR A 88 0.92 -10.56 20.76
CA THR A 88 1.32 -11.76 21.52
C THR A 88 2.22 -12.73 20.76
N ASP A 89 2.24 -12.68 19.43
CA ASP A 89 3.00 -13.58 18.56
C ASP A 89 3.97 -12.81 17.66
N SER A 90 5.26 -12.84 18.02
CA SER A 90 6.34 -12.23 17.22
C SER A 90 6.50 -12.83 15.81
N LYS A 91 5.90 -13.99 15.54
CA LYS A 91 5.91 -14.64 14.21
C LYS A 91 4.68 -14.29 13.37
N PHE A 92 3.71 -13.57 13.93
CA PHE A 92 2.56 -13.09 13.17
C PHE A 92 3.01 -12.16 12.04
N ASP A 93 2.33 -12.23 10.90
CA ASP A 93 2.82 -11.55 9.68
C ASP A 93 2.56 -10.02 9.69
N TYR A 94 1.79 -9.50 10.66
CA TYR A 94 1.47 -8.07 10.83
C TYR A 94 1.87 -7.57 12.23
N GLY A 95 2.44 -6.37 12.30
CA GLY A 95 2.55 -5.62 13.56
C GLY A 95 1.29 -4.82 13.88
N VAL A 96 1.20 -4.27 15.09
CA VAL A 96 0.07 -3.41 15.51
C VAL A 96 -0.03 -2.16 14.63
N ASP A 97 1.11 -1.55 14.29
CA ASP A 97 1.15 -0.37 13.41
C ASP A 97 0.72 -0.70 11.98
N ASP A 98 1.12 -1.87 11.46
CA ASP A 98 0.67 -2.32 10.14
C ASP A 98 -0.86 -2.43 10.12
N LEU A 99 -1.46 -3.01 11.16
CA LEU A 99 -2.91 -3.14 11.27
C LEU A 99 -3.58 -1.77 11.34
N ASN A 100 -3.06 -0.85 12.17
CA ASN A 100 -3.58 0.52 12.28
C ASN A 100 -3.55 1.26 10.95
N ILE A 101 -2.44 1.16 10.21
CA ILE A 101 -2.29 1.77 8.89
C ILE A 101 -3.31 1.18 7.91
N LEU A 102 -3.47 -0.15 7.92
CA LEU A 102 -4.39 -0.83 7.01
C LEU A 102 -5.84 -0.45 7.27
N VAL A 103 -6.32 -0.53 8.52
CA VAL A 103 -7.75 -0.28 8.82
C VAL A 103 -8.10 1.20 8.92
N GLY A 104 -7.10 2.08 9.05
CA GLY A 104 -7.30 3.52 9.22
C GLY A 104 -7.82 4.27 7.99
N ASN A 105 -7.89 3.63 6.81
CA ASN A 105 -8.33 4.27 5.55
C ASN A 105 -7.59 5.57 5.22
N PHE A 106 -6.30 5.66 5.56
CA PHE A 106 -5.50 6.86 5.33
C PHE A 106 -5.31 7.09 3.82
N VAL A 107 -5.99 8.12 3.30
CA VAL A 107 -5.90 8.60 1.92
C VAL A 107 -5.59 10.09 1.93
N GLY A 108 -4.95 10.59 0.86
CA GLY A 108 -4.52 11.97 0.73
C GLY A 108 -4.92 12.60 -0.61
N ASP A 109 -4.63 13.90 -0.74
CA ASP A 109 -5.02 14.68 -1.92
C ASP A 109 -4.00 14.55 -3.06
N TYR A 110 -4.20 13.52 -3.90
CA TYR A 110 -3.40 13.32 -5.09
C TYR A 110 -3.49 14.48 -6.10
N LYS A 111 -4.65 15.16 -6.21
CA LYS A 111 -4.79 16.27 -7.16
C LYS A 111 -3.90 17.44 -6.77
N LYS A 112 -3.87 17.77 -5.48
CA LYS A 112 -2.95 18.77 -4.93
C LYS A 112 -1.50 18.38 -5.16
N LEU A 113 -1.13 17.11 -4.91
CA LEU A 113 0.23 16.62 -5.15
C LEU A 113 0.61 16.71 -6.64
N LYS A 114 -0.25 16.25 -7.55
CA LYS A 114 -0.03 16.31 -9.00
C LYS A 114 0.11 17.75 -9.47
N ASN A 115 -0.76 18.64 -9.01
CA ASN A 115 -0.76 20.05 -9.41
C ASN A 115 0.49 20.79 -8.95
N LEU A 116 1.00 20.47 -7.75
CA LEU A 116 2.21 21.06 -7.20
C LEU A 116 3.46 20.52 -7.90
N SER A 117 3.56 19.19 -8.02
CA SER A 117 4.76 18.55 -8.59
C SER A 117 4.87 18.67 -10.10
N LYS A 118 3.74 18.80 -10.81
CA LYS A 118 3.64 18.69 -12.28
C LYS A 118 4.19 17.36 -12.81
N MET A 119 4.20 16.32 -11.98
CA MET A 119 4.66 14.99 -12.34
C MET A 119 3.48 14.11 -12.75
N ASP A 120 3.73 13.19 -13.68
CA ASP A 120 2.82 12.07 -13.93
C ASP A 120 3.26 10.87 -13.10
N PHE A 121 2.36 10.41 -12.24
CA PHE A 121 2.58 9.28 -11.35
C PHE A 121 2.10 7.99 -12.00
N GLN A 122 2.83 6.91 -11.77
CA GLN A 122 2.52 5.60 -12.31
C GLN A 122 1.32 5.00 -11.56
N SER A 123 0.42 4.38 -12.32
CA SER A 123 -0.65 3.55 -11.75
C SER A 123 -0.06 2.28 -11.17
N VAL A 124 -0.12 2.14 -9.84
CA VAL A 124 0.30 0.90 -9.18
C VAL A 124 -0.61 -0.24 -9.60
N LYS A 125 -1.90 0.01 -9.87
CA LYS A 125 -2.82 -1.00 -10.39
C LYS A 125 -2.37 -1.55 -11.74
N GLU A 126 -1.89 -0.70 -12.65
CA GLU A 126 -1.37 -1.12 -13.96
C GLU A 126 -0.07 -1.89 -13.82
N LEU A 127 0.87 -1.40 -12.99
CA LEU A 127 2.13 -2.09 -12.70
C LEU A 127 1.90 -3.48 -12.09
N LEU A 128 0.88 -3.62 -11.23
CA LEU A 128 0.49 -4.91 -10.67
C LEU A 128 -0.12 -5.83 -11.73
N LYS A 129 -0.88 -5.32 -12.70
CA LYS A 129 -1.44 -6.13 -13.79
C LYS A 129 -0.38 -6.65 -14.75
N THR A 130 0.60 -5.83 -15.08
CA THR A 130 1.69 -6.19 -16.01
C THR A 130 2.75 -7.07 -15.37
N GLY A 131 2.74 -7.21 -14.04
CA GLY A 131 3.73 -7.98 -13.30
C GLY A 131 5.06 -7.25 -13.10
N ALA A 132 5.14 -5.96 -13.47
CA ALA A 132 6.35 -5.15 -13.37
C ALA A 132 6.85 -4.93 -11.92
N LEU A 133 6.07 -5.31 -10.91
CA LEU A 133 6.43 -5.26 -9.49
C LEU A 133 7.00 -6.60 -8.96
N PHE A 134 7.19 -7.60 -9.82
CA PHE A 134 7.76 -8.89 -9.47
C PHE A 134 9.26 -8.98 -9.71
#